data_AF-D5LV70-F1
#
_entry.id   AF-D5LV70-F1
#
_cell.length_a   1.000
_cell.length_b   1.000
_cell.length_c   1.000
_cell.angle_alpha   90.00
_cell.angle_beta   90.00
_cell.angle_gamma   90.00
#
_symmetry.space_group_name_H-M   'P 1'
#
loop_
_entity.id
_entity.type
_entity.pdbx_description
1 polymer ?
#
loop_
_entity_poly.entity_id
_entity_poly.type
_entity_poly.pdbx_seq_one_letter_code
_entity_poly.pdbx_strand_id
1 'polypeptide(L)'
;TAFLHGDLAETVYMEQPPGFVDQNCPHHVCKLNKAIYGLKQAPRSWFSRLKAFLQTHKFVSSKADTSLFIFQSATVLLYVLIYVDDML
;
A
#
# COMPACT_ATOMS: atom_id res chain seq x y z
N THR A 1 -7.26 4.34 -3.73
CA THR A 1 -5.95 5.05 -3.66
C THR A 1 -4.96 4.41 -2.71
N ALA A 2 -5.38 3.47 -1.83
CA ALA A 2 -4.52 2.77 -0.87
C ALA A 2 -3.15 2.32 -1.43
N PHE A 3 -3.13 1.67 -2.60
CA PHE A 3 -1.90 1.12 -3.17
C PHE A 3 -0.85 2.16 -3.55
N LEU A 4 -1.24 3.40 -3.85
CA LEU A 4 -0.29 4.47 -4.20
C LEU A 4 0.63 4.86 -3.02
N HIS A 5 0.26 4.47 -1.80
CA HIS A 5 1.11 4.64 -0.63
C HIS A 5 2.10 3.49 -0.44
N GLY A 6 1.91 2.37 -1.14
CA GLY A 6 2.83 1.23 -1.12
C GLY A 6 4.11 1.51 -1.90
N ASP A 7 5.24 1.27 -1.26
CA ASP A 7 6.56 1.33 -1.90
C ASP A 7 6.83 0.04 -2.69
N LEU A 8 7.48 0.15 -3.85
CA LEU A 8 7.92 -0.99 -4.65
C LEU A 8 9.37 -1.33 -4.28
N ALA A 9 9.60 -2.55 -3.80
CA ALA A 9 10.94 -3.04 -3.50
C ALA A 9 11.74 -3.37 -4.77
N GLU A 10 11.04 -3.72 -5.84
CA GLU A 10 11.59 -4.05 -7.15
C GLU A 10 11.35 -2.93 -8.15
N THR A 11 12.17 -2.88 -9.19
CA THR A 11 11.96 -1.94 -10.29
C THR A 11 10.92 -2.50 -11.24
N VAL A 12 9.76 -1.86 -11.32
CA VAL A 12 8.68 -2.23 -12.24
C VAL A 12 8.54 -1.14 -13.30
N TYR A 13 8.40 -1.58 -14.54
CA TYR A 13 8.06 -0.72 -15.67
C TYR A 13 6.67 -1.09 -16.19
N MET A 14 5.98 -0.11 -16.76
CA MET A 14 4.74 -0.32 -17.50
C MET A 14 4.82 0.37 -18.85
N GLU A 15 4.06 -0.13 -19.82
CA GLU A 15 3.85 0.58 -21.08
C GLU A 15 3.25 1.96 -20.83
N GLN A 16 3.48 2.88 -21.76
CA GLN A 16 2.90 4.21 -21.68
C GLN A 16 1.37 4.10 -21.71
N PRO A 17 0.66 4.69 -20.74
CA PRO A 17 -0.78 4.55 -20.68
C PRO A 17 -1.44 5.23 -21.89
N PRO A 18 -2.58 4.71 -22.37
CA PRO A 18 -3.34 5.35 -23.44
C PRO A 18 -3.62 6.82 -23.12
N GLY A 19 -3.32 7.72 -24.06
CA GLY A 19 -3.46 9.17 -23.90
C GLY A 19 -2.25 9.90 -23.32
N PHE A 20 -1.21 9.19 -22.88
CA PHE A 20 0.04 9.77 -22.34
C PHE A 20 1.30 9.35 -23.09
N VAL A 21 1.14 8.73 -24.27
CA VAL A 21 2.26 8.31 -25.11
C VAL A 21 3.00 9.54 -25.63
N ASP A 22 4.30 9.59 -25.37
CA ASP A 22 5.19 10.59 -25.96
C ASP A 22 5.40 10.29 -27.45
N GLN A 23 5.00 11.22 -28.32
CA GLN A 23 5.12 11.08 -29.77
C GLN A 23 6.58 11.04 -30.24
N ASN A 24 7.50 11.68 -29.51
CA ASN A 24 8.93 11.67 -29.83
C ASN A 24 9.61 10.38 -29.36
N CYS A 25 9.02 9.73 -28.35
CA CYS A 25 9.57 8.52 -27.72
C CYS A 25 8.50 7.43 -27.55
N PRO A 26 7.92 6.91 -28.66
CA PRO A 26 6.78 5.99 -28.60
C PRO A 26 7.11 4.64 -27.96
N HIS A 27 8.38 4.24 -27.97
CA HIS A 27 8.85 2.96 -27.40
C HIS A 27 9.36 3.06 -25.96
N HIS A 28 9.28 4.25 -25.33
CA HIS A 28 9.60 4.36 -23.92
C HIS A 28 8.57 3.65 -23.05
N VAL A 29 8.99 3.34 -21.83
CA VAL A 29 8.17 2.74 -20.77
C VAL A 29 8.24 3.61 -19.53
N CYS A 30 7.18 3.61 -18.73
CA CYS A 30 7.12 4.34 -17.48
C CYS A 30 7.70 3.50 -16.35
N LYS A 31 8.67 4.03 -15.61
CA LYS A 31 9.10 3.44 -14.34
C LYS A 31 8.08 3.75 -13.25
N LEU A 32 7.57 2.73 -12.59
CA LEU A 32 6.66 2.91 -11.46
C LEU A 32 7.45 3.26 -10.20
N ASN A 33 7.12 4.42 -9.62
CA ASN A 33 7.69 4.87 -8.34
C ASN A 33 6.88 4.40 -7.13
N LYS A 34 5.61 4.05 -7.34
CA LYS A 34 4.65 3.60 -6.31
C LYS A 34 3.85 2.43 -6.84
N ALA A 35 3.33 1.61 -5.93
CA ALA A 35 2.47 0.51 -6.30
C ALA A 35 1.13 1.03 -6.85
N ILE A 36 0.61 0.38 -7.88
CA ILE A 36 -0.68 0.71 -8.51
C ILE A 36 -1.60 -0.51 -8.52
N TYR A 37 -2.89 -0.29 -8.77
CA TYR A 37 -3.84 -1.38 -8.93
C TYR A 37 -3.44 -2.31 -10.10
N GLY A 38 -3.71 -3.61 -9.95
CA GLY A 38 -3.35 -4.62 -10.95
C GLY A 38 -1.94 -5.21 -10.79
N LEU A 39 -1.06 -4.58 -10.00
CA LEU A 39 0.21 -5.21 -9.62
C LEU A 39 -0.02 -6.30 -8.57
N LYS A 40 0.51 -7.51 -8.79
CA LYS A 40 0.38 -8.64 -7.86
C LYS A 40 0.92 -8.33 -6.47
N GLN A 41 1.96 -7.50 -6.40
CA GLN A 41 2.64 -7.09 -5.17
C GLN A 41 2.02 -5.86 -4.50
N ALA A 42 1.13 -5.12 -5.17
CA ALA A 42 0.58 -3.86 -4.64
C ALA A 42 -0.13 -4.02 -3.28
N PRO A 43 -0.99 -5.03 -3.05
CA PRO A 43 -1.63 -5.21 -1.75
C PRO A 43 -0.62 -5.44 -0.63
N ARG A 44 0.43 -6.22 -0.89
CA ARG A 44 1.49 -6.51 0.09
C ARG A 44 2.34 -5.27 0.38
N SER A 45 2.75 -4.53 -0.65
CA SER A 45 3.49 -3.28 -0.51
C SER A 45 2.72 -2.25 0.31
N TRP A 46 1.43 -2.11 0.05
CA TRP A 46 0.53 -1.25 0.82
C TRP A 46 0.43 -1.69 2.28
N PHE A 47 0.08 -2.96 2.52
CA PHE A 47 -0.09 -3.48 3.88
C PHE A 47 1.18 -3.35 4.71
N SER A 48 2.36 -3.62 4.13
CA SER A 48 3.65 -3.45 4.80
C SER A 48 3.88 -2.00 5.25
N ARG A 49 3.60 -1.04 4.35
CA ARG A 49 3.73 0.39 4.67
C ARG A 49 2.76 0.82 5.78
N LEU A 50 1.49 0.41 5.67
CA LEU A 50 0.46 0.73 6.65
C LEU A 50 0.78 0.13 8.01
N LYS A 51 1.18 -1.14 8.06
CA LYS A 51 1.59 -1.82 9.30
C LYS A 51 2.74 -1.08 9.98
N ALA A 52 3.78 -0.72 9.23
CA ALA A 52 4.91 0.02 9.79
C ALA A 52 4.45 1.37 10.37
N PHE A 53 3.57 2.09 9.67
CA PHE A 53 2.99 3.33 10.15
C PHE A 53 2.15 3.15 11.42
N LEU A 54 1.29 2.14 11.49
CA LEU A 54 0.48 1.85 12.68
C LEU A 54 1.36 1.51 13.89
N GLN A 55 2.44 0.75 13.67
CA GLN A 55 3.40 0.40 14.72
C GLN A 55 4.12 1.62 15.28
N THR A 56 4.50 2.61 14.45
CA THR A 56 5.09 3.87 14.96
C THR A 56 4.09 4.67 15.79
N HIS A 57 2.79 4.46 15.59
CA HIS A 57 1.71 5.07 16.36
C HIS A 57 1.21 4.18 17.50
N LYS A 58 2.02 3.21 17.94
CA LYS A 58 1.77 2.32 19.10
C LYS A 58 0.60 1.36 18.93
N PHE A 59 0.11 1.16 17.71
CA PHE A 59 -0.80 0.04 17.45
C PHE A 59 -0.02 -1.27 17.45
N VAL A 60 -0.66 -2.32 17.95
CA VAL A 60 -0.11 -3.67 18.00
C VAL A 60 -1.00 -4.59 17.16
N SER A 61 -0.38 -5.41 16.32
CA SER A 61 -1.09 -6.45 15.57
C SER A 61 -1.67 -7.49 16.52
N SER A 62 -2.92 -7.88 16.34
CA SER A 62 -3.52 -8.98 17.07
C SER A 62 -2.79 -10.29 16.77
N LYS A 63 -2.69 -11.16 17.78
CA LYS A 63 -2.13 -12.51 17.63
C LYS A 63 -3.10 -13.47 16.96
N ALA A 64 -4.41 -13.20 17.08
CA ALA A 64 -5.46 -14.04 16.52
C ALA A 64 -5.72 -13.70 15.05
N ASP A 65 -5.50 -12.45 14.65
CA ASP A 65 -5.75 -11.96 13.30
C ASP A 65 -4.72 -10.90 12.92
N THR A 66 -3.98 -11.13 11.83
CA THR A 66 -2.94 -10.22 11.35
C THR A 66 -3.49 -8.97 10.65
N SER A 67 -4.77 -8.96 10.30
CA SER A 67 -5.48 -7.81 9.74
C SER A 67 -5.98 -6.83 10.81
N LEU A 68 -6.00 -7.26 12.07
CA LEU A 68 -6.49 -6.45 13.19
C LEU A 68 -5.35 -5.78 13.94
N PHE A 69 -5.44 -4.47 14.11
CA PHE A 69 -4.55 -3.65 14.90
C PHE A 69 -5.29 -3.05 16.09
N ILE A 70 -4.65 -3.07 17.24
CA ILE A 70 -5.23 -2.63 18.51
C ILE A 70 -4.35 -1.53 19.08
N PHE A 71 -4.97 -0.40 19.40
CA PHE A 71 -4.35 0.64 20.20
C PHE A 71 -5.10 0.75 21.53
N GLN A 72 -4.34 0.74 22.62
CA GLN A 72 -4.89 0.87 23.95
C GLN A 72 -4.12 1.94 24.73
N SER A 73 -4.88 2.86 25.31
CA SER A 73 -4.41 3.82 26.32
C SER A 73 -5.29 3.68 27.57
N ALA A 74 -5.04 4.51 28.59
CA ALA A 74 -5.79 4.44 29.84
C ALA A 74 -7.31 4.67 29.67
N THR A 75 -7.71 5.47 28.69
CA THR A 75 -9.10 5.91 28.51
C THR A 75 -9.70 5.53 27.16
N VAL A 76 -8.87 5.09 26.21
CA VAL A 76 -9.28 4.82 24.83
C VAL A 76 -8.79 3.45 24.39
N LEU A 77 -9.68 2.69 23.76
CA LEU A 77 -9.41 1.44 23.09
C LEU A 77 -9.90 1.57 21.64
N LEU A 78 -9.01 1.37 20.68
CA LEU A 78 -9.29 1.43 19.25
C LEU A 78 -8.94 0.09 18.61
N TYR A 79 -9.84 -0.34 17.73
CA TYR A 79 -9.64 -1.47 16.85
C TYR A 79 -9.63 -0.95 15.42
N VAL A 80 -8.63 -1.38 14.64
CA VAL A 80 -8.51 -1.06 13.22
C VAL A 80 -8.40 -2.38 12.47
N LEU A 81 -9.37 -2.69 11.63
CA LEU A 81 -9.40 -3.89 10.81
C LEU A 81 -9.12 -3.53 9.36
N ILE A 82 -8.17 -4.22 8.73
CA ILE A 82 -7.73 -3.92 7.36
C ILE A 82 -8.05 -5.09 6.44
N TYR A 83 -8.88 -4.85 5.43
CA TYR A 83 -9.16 -5.85 4.38
C TYR A 83 -8.73 -5.32 3.02
N VAL A 84 -7.58 -5.81 2.53
CA VAL A 84 -6.98 -5.41 1.24
C VAL A 84 -6.72 -3.89 1.17
N ASP A 85 -7.66 -3.10 0.67
CA ASP A 85 -7.61 -1.64 0.58
C ASP A 85 -8.66 -0.93 1.44
N ASP A 86 -9.55 -1.68 2.12
CA ASP A 86 -10.54 -1.17 3.07
C ASP A 86 -10.01 -1.16 4.50
N MET A 87 -10.49 -0.21 5.30
CA MET A 87 -10.17 -0.07 6.72
C MET A 87 -11.43 0.26 7.52
N LEU A 88 -11.66 -0.49 8.60
CA LEU A 88 -12.76 -0.31 9.55
C LEU A 88 -12.23 0.09 10.93
#